data_AF-A0A940ETD1-F1
#
_entry.id   AF-A0A940ETD1-F1
#
_cell.length_a   1.000
_cell.length_b   1.000
_cell.length_c   1.000
_cell.angle_alpha   90.00
_cell.angle_beta   90.00
_cell.angle_gamma   90.00
#
_symmetry.space_group_name_H-M   'P 1'
#
loop_
_entity.id
_entity.type
_entity.pdbx_description
1 polymer ?
#
loop_
_entity_poly.entity_id
_entity_poly.type
_entity_poly.pdbx_seq_one_letter_code
_entity_poly.pdbx_strand_id
1 'polypeptide(L)'
;MASTEIAGPGPGTEHEVADLWSAIEYCHEQGWTDGLPVVPPAEELVAAFTEEAGWQPDDVLAVEPVRGREITAEKVVACAVMAGCLPSYLPVVGAALRAMSTPQYQLHGTVTSTGGAAPLIVVNGPVRDRIGLNYQGNLFGPGCRPNAAIGRAVRLVLLNCLEAVPSVLDRSTQGNFGKYSGCFAEYEEASPWEPFSVARGFEPGTSTVTVFAGESGHNLLSHGSRRPEQLLLLIADAMSALGSLSAGESLVVLAPEHAEILREQRWSRAKVQEFLYDHARRDLATVKRAGKLEGQYDIGPEDEHTWLHRGEGPQDIHLLVGGSEAGGHSAFFPSWSRVRGSLAVTVAVEEGEGA
;
A
#
# COMPACT_ATOMS: atom_id res chain seq x y z
N MET A 1 -24.76 -26.77 23.26
CA MET A 1 -23.80 -25.73 22.89
C MET A 1 -23.64 -25.87 21.40
N ALA A 2 -23.91 -24.82 20.63
CA ALA A 2 -23.76 -24.87 19.19
C ALA A 2 -22.25 -24.97 18.90
N SER A 3 -21.82 -26.08 18.31
CA SER A 3 -20.48 -26.18 17.76
C SER A 3 -20.33 -25.23 16.57
N THR A 4 -19.11 -24.79 16.32
CA THR A 4 -18.78 -23.94 15.17
C THR A 4 -17.68 -24.64 14.38
N GLU A 5 -17.89 -24.82 13.08
CA GLU A 5 -16.91 -25.36 12.14
C GLU A 5 -16.08 -24.20 11.59
N ILE A 6 -14.75 -24.38 11.51
CA ILE A 6 -13.81 -23.37 11.02
C ILE A 6 -13.08 -23.93 9.81
N ALA A 7 -13.16 -23.23 8.67
CA ALA A 7 -12.41 -23.53 7.46
C ALA A 7 -11.04 -22.83 7.52
N GLY A 8 -9.95 -23.57 7.69
CA GLY A 8 -8.61 -22.99 7.64
C GLY A 8 -8.26 -22.42 6.25
N PRO A 9 -7.33 -21.46 6.14
CA PRO A 9 -6.78 -21.02 4.85
C PRO A 9 -5.85 -22.08 4.19
N GLY A 10 -5.57 -23.18 4.90
CA GLY A 10 -4.96 -24.40 4.36
C GLY A 10 -6.02 -25.45 3.95
N PRO A 11 -5.66 -26.48 3.18
CA PRO A 11 -6.63 -27.42 2.63
C PRO A 11 -7.32 -28.29 3.71
N GLY A 12 -8.66 -28.20 3.77
CA GLY A 12 -9.56 -29.33 4.06
C GLY A 12 -9.61 -29.88 5.49
N THR A 13 -9.34 -29.07 6.52
CA THR A 13 -9.53 -29.50 7.90
C THR A 13 -10.56 -28.63 8.61
N GLU A 14 -11.79 -29.13 8.67
CA GLU A 14 -12.83 -28.65 9.57
C GLU A 14 -12.44 -29.01 11.01
N HIS A 15 -12.54 -28.04 11.90
CA HIS A 15 -12.29 -28.25 13.33
C HIS A 15 -13.48 -27.77 14.15
N GLU A 16 -14.08 -28.71 14.88
CA GLU A 16 -15.16 -28.41 15.82
C GLU A 16 -14.56 -27.81 17.09
N VAL A 17 -14.95 -26.58 17.42
CA VAL A 17 -14.54 -25.88 18.64
C VAL A 17 -15.72 -25.63 19.57
N ALA A 18 -15.44 -25.53 20.87
CA ALA A 18 -16.46 -25.44 21.90
C ALA A 18 -17.23 -24.09 21.90
N ASP A 19 -16.55 -23.00 21.56
CA ASP A 19 -17.09 -21.64 21.53
C ASP A 19 -16.23 -20.69 20.68
N LEU A 20 -16.70 -19.45 20.50
CA LEU A 20 -16.02 -18.41 19.71
C LEU A 20 -14.63 -18.06 20.25
N TRP A 21 -14.43 -18.06 21.57
CA TRP A 21 -13.11 -17.73 22.14
C TRP A 21 -12.10 -18.83 21.80
N SER A 22 -12.52 -20.08 21.95
CA SER A 22 -11.75 -21.26 21.56
C SER A 22 -11.42 -21.26 20.05
N ALA A 23 -12.35 -20.78 19.21
CA ALA A 23 -12.14 -20.59 17.78
C ALA A 23 -11.02 -19.58 17.46
N ILE A 24 -11.00 -18.45 18.20
CA ILE A 24 -9.98 -17.40 18.05
C ILE A 24 -8.62 -17.90 18.51
N GLU A 25 -8.55 -18.57 19.67
CA GLU A 25 -7.32 -19.17 20.17
C GLU A 25 -6.79 -20.26 19.24
N TYR A 26 -7.67 -21.08 18.67
CA TYR A 26 -7.29 -22.05 17.65
C TYR A 26 -6.65 -21.38 16.43
N CYS A 27 -7.19 -20.26 15.94
CA CYS A 27 -6.55 -19.50 14.85
C CYS A 27 -5.15 -18.98 15.22
N HIS A 28 -4.93 -18.59 16.48
CA HIS A 28 -3.60 -18.23 16.98
C HIS A 28 -2.66 -19.44 17.01
N GLU A 29 -3.10 -20.58 17.52
CA GLU A 29 -2.32 -21.82 17.59
C GLU A 29 -1.89 -22.34 16.22
N GLN A 30 -2.76 -22.21 15.20
CA GLN A 30 -2.43 -22.57 13.82
C GLN A 30 -1.53 -21.55 13.11
N GLY A 31 -1.24 -20.42 13.75
CA GLY A 31 -0.42 -19.35 13.18
C GLY A 31 -1.11 -18.59 12.03
N TRP A 32 -2.44 -18.61 11.97
CA TRP A 32 -3.19 -17.95 10.89
C TRP A 32 -3.35 -16.44 11.08
N THR A 33 -3.05 -15.97 12.29
CA THR A 33 -3.19 -14.56 12.67
C THR A 33 -1.91 -13.77 12.46
N ASP A 34 -2.05 -12.46 12.38
CA ASP A 34 -0.96 -11.48 12.39
C ASP A 34 -0.58 -11.02 13.81
N GLY A 35 -1.04 -11.73 14.85
CA GLY A 35 -0.85 -11.36 16.26
C GLY A 35 -2.03 -10.60 16.87
N LEU A 36 -2.99 -10.16 16.05
CA LEU A 36 -4.29 -9.64 16.51
C LEU A 36 -5.36 -10.75 16.42
N PRO A 37 -6.42 -10.69 17.24
CA PRO A 37 -7.54 -11.62 17.11
C PRO A 37 -8.20 -11.48 15.74
N VAL A 38 -8.78 -12.58 15.26
CA VAL A 38 -9.45 -12.67 13.95
C VAL A 38 -10.90 -13.07 14.14
N VAL A 39 -11.74 -12.82 13.13
CA VAL A 39 -13.02 -13.51 13.03
C VAL A 39 -12.75 -14.92 12.50
N PRO A 40 -13.12 -16.00 13.20
CA PRO A 40 -12.88 -17.34 12.69
C PRO A 40 -13.58 -17.52 11.32
N PRO A 41 -12.86 -18.02 10.30
CA PRO A 41 -13.39 -18.22 8.96
C PRO A 41 -14.31 -19.45 8.91
N ALA A 42 -15.52 -19.34 9.46
CA ALA A 42 -16.50 -20.42 9.38
C ALA A 42 -16.88 -20.71 7.93
N GLU A 43 -17.05 -21.99 7.57
CA GLU A 43 -17.26 -22.40 6.18
C GLU A 43 -18.48 -21.72 5.56
N GLU A 44 -19.61 -21.65 6.27
CA GLU A 44 -20.82 -21.03 5.74
C GLU A 44 -20.64 -19.53 5.51
N LEU A 45 -19.82 -18.88 6.34
CA LEU A 45 -19.51 -17.45 6.21
C LEU A 45 -18.58 -17.20 5.01
N VAL A 46 -17.59 -18.07 4.78
CA VAL A 46 -16.71 -18.02 3.62
C VAL A 46 -17.50 -18.29 2.33
N ALA A 47 -18.38 -19.29 2.33
CA ALA A 47 -19.24 -19.59 1.19
C ALA A 47 -20.17 -18.42 0.85
N ALA A 48 -20.84 -17.83 1.84
CA ALA A 48 -21.72 -16.68 1.64
C ALA A 48 -20.97 -15.46 1.07
N PHE A 49 -19.77 -15.16 1.59
CA PHE A 49 -18.95 -14.06 1.09
C PHE A 49 -18.46 -14.32 -0.35
N THR A 50 -18.11 -15.56 -0.66
CA THR A 50 -17.65 -15.98 -2.00
C THR A 50 -18.78 -15.83 -3.01
N GLU A 51 -20.00 -16.26 -2.65
CA GLU A 51 -21.20 -16.10 -3.48
C GLU A 51 -21.54 -14.62 -3.71
N GLU A 52 -21.53 -13.78 -2.67
CA GLU A 52 -21.83 -12.35 -2.79
C GLU A 52 -20.79 -11.60 -3.63
N ALA A 53 -19.54 -12.05 -3.65
CA ALA A 53 -18.51 -11.52 -4.55
C ALA A 53 -18.67 -11.97 -6.01
N GLY A 54 -19.56 -12.94 -6.28
CA GLY A 54 -19.74 -13.52 -7.61
C GLY A 54 -18.57 -14.40 -8.05
N TRP A 55 -17.77 -14.93 -7.13
CA TRP A 55 -16.62 -15.79 -7.41
C TRP A 55 -16.97 -17.27 -7.25
N GLN A 56 -16.23 -18.13 -7.95
CA GLN A 56 -16.16 -19.55 -7.64
C GLN A 56 -15.03 -19.82 -6.65
N PRO A 57 -15.15 -20.80 -5.74
CA PRO A 57 -14.12 -21.08 -4.72
C PRO A 57 -12.71 -21.29 -5.30
N ASP A 58 -12.61 -21.88 -6.50
CA ASP A 58 -11.36 -22.20 -7.21
C ASP A 58 -10.87 -21.11 -8.17
N ASP A 59 -11.59 -19.99 -8.30
CA ASP A 59 -11.13 -18.84 -9.10
C ASP A 59 -9.76 -18.36 -8.61
N VAL A 60 -8.78 -18.29 -9.50
CA VAL A 60 -7.43 -17.82 -9.18
C VAL A 60 -7.40 -16.29 -9.23
N LEU A 61 -7.30 -15.65 -8.06
CA LEU A 61 -7.32 -14.19 -7.94
C LEU A 61 -5.92 -13.56 -7.99
N ALA A 62 -4.87 -14.33 -7.68
CA ALA A 62 -3.48 -13.91 -7.79
C ALA A 62 -2.52 -15.09 -7.90
N VAL A 63 -1.34 -14.84 -8.45
CA VAL A 63 -0.25 -15.81 -8.57
C VAL A 63 1.05 -15.19 -8.07
N GLU A 64 1.78 -15.90 -7.21
CA GLU A 64 3.16 -15.57 -6.88
C GLU A 64 4.10 -16.25 -7.89
N PRO A 65 4.68 -15.50 -8.84
CA PRO A 65 5.29 -16.08 -10.03
C PRO A 65 6.59 -16.86 -9.76
N VAL A 66 7.32 -16.54 -8.69
CA VAL A 66 8.63 -17.17 -8.41
C VAL A 66 8.46 -18.60 -7.92
N ARG A 67 7.44 -18.87 -7.10
CA ARG A 67 7.12 -20.23 -6.62
C ARG A 67 5.95 -20.88 -7.36
N GLY A 68 5.30 -20.17 -8.28
CA GLY A 68 4.12 -20.66 -8.99
C GLY A 68 2.94 -20.96 -8.07
N ARG A 69 2.75 -20.16 -7.00
CA ARG A 69 1.65 -20.37 -6.05
C ARG A 69 0.43 -19.60 -6.47
N GLU A 70 -0.65 -20.33 -6.73
CA GLU A 70 -1.98 -19.77 -6.99
C GLU A 70 -2.70 -19.47 -5.68
N ILE A 71 -3.38 -18.33 -5.63
CA ILE A 71 -4.19 -17.87 -4.52
C ILE A 71 -5.65 -17.86 -5.00
N THR A 72 -6.44 -18.81 -4.49
CA THR A 72 -7.85 -19.01 -4.88
C THR A 72 -8.79 -18.08 -4.14
N ALA A 73 -9.98 -17.86 -4.68
CA ALA A 73 -11.02 -17.02 -4.08
C ALA A 73 -11.40 -17.50 -2.67
N GLU A 74 -11.59 -18.80 -2.46
CA GLU A 74 -11.89 -19.37 -1.14
C GLU A 74 -10.87 -18.92 -0.07
N LYS A 75 -9.57 -19.00 -0.39
CA LYS A 75 -8.49 -18.59 0.53
C LYS A 75 -8.46 -17.09 0.77
N VAL A 76 -8.71 -16.29 -0.27
CA VAL A 76 -8.81 -14.83 -0.16
C VAL A 76 -9.98 -14.44 0.72
N VAL A 77 -11.14 -15.08 0.53
CA VAL A 77 -12.35 -14.81 1.30
C VAL A 77 -12.18 -15.23 2.75
N ALA A 78 -11.59 -16.40 3.03
CA ALA A 78 -11.24 -16.81 4.39
C ALA A 78 -10.36 -15.76 5.09
N CYS A 79 -9.31 -15.27 4.42
CA CYS A 79 -8.44 -14.21 4.96
C CYS A 79 -9.19 -12.87 5.14
N ALA A 80 -10.12 -12.54 4.25
CA ALA A 80 -10.95 -11.33 4.34
C ALA A 80 -11.94 -11.40 5.51
N VAL A 81 -12.59 -12.55 5.72
CA VAL A 81 -13.43 -12.81 6.90
C VAL A 81 -12.59 -12.64 8.16
N MET A 82 -11.43 -13.28 8.24
CA MET A 82 -10.50 -13.16 9.36
C MET A 82 -10.10 -11.72 9.68
N ALA A 83 -9.90 -10.90 8.64
CA ALA A 83 -9.60 -9.49 8.77
C ALA A 83 -10.77 -8.62 9.23
N GLY A 84 -12.00 -9.17 9.24
CA GLY A 84 -13.22 -8.45 9.56
C GLY A 84 -13.79 -7.65 8.38
N CYS A 85 -13.51 -8.06 7.13
CA CYS A 85 -14.10 -7.47 5.95
C CYS A 85 -15.63 -7.65 5.93
N LEU A 86 -16.30 -6.79 5.17
CA LEU A 86 -17.62 -7.07 4.63
C LEU A 86 -17.47 -7.59 3.18
N PRO A 87 -18.47 -8.31 2.64
CA PRO A 87 -18.41 -8.81 1.27
C PRO A 87 -18.19 -7.69 0.25
N SER A 88 -18.81 -6.53 0.47
CA SER A 88 -18.64 -5.34 -0.37
C SER A 88 -17.19 -4.83 -0.48
N TYR A 89 -16.26 -5.30 0.36
CA TYR A 89 -14.85 -4.93 0.30
C TYR A 89 -14.04 -5.87 -0.62
N LEU A 90 -14.57 -7.06 -0.93
CA LEU A 90 -13.87 -8.10 -1.69
C LEU A 90 -13.42 -7.64 -3.09
N PRO A 91 -14.20 -6.85 -3.85
CA PRO A 91 -13.71 -6.29 -5.13
C PRO A 91 -12.40 -5.51 -4.99
N VAL A 92 -12.24 -4.74 -3.92
CA VAL A 92 -11.02 -3.96 -3.65
C VAL A 92 -9.87 -4.89 -3.22
N VAL A 93 -10.14 -5.90 -2.40
CA VAL A 93 -9.13 -6.91 -2.00
C VAL A 93 -8.64 -7.69 -3.22
N GLY A 94 -9.55 -8.16 -4.07
CA GLY A 94 -9.21 -8.86 -5.31
C GLY A 94 -8.40 -8.00 -6.27
N ALA A 95 -8.80 -6.74 -6.46
CA ALA A 95 -8.04 -5.78 -7.26
C ALA A 95 -6.63 -5.53 -6.71
N ALA A 96 -6.46 -5.39 -5.38
CA ALA A 96 -5.16 -5.26 -4.76
C ALA A 96 -4.26 -6.49 -5.03
N LEU A 97 -4.80 -7.70 -4.87
CA LEU A 97 -4.06 -8.93 -5.12
C LEU A 97 -3.69 -9.09 -6.60
N ARG A 98 -4.57 -8.73 -7.53
CA ARG A 98 -4.27 -8.70 -8.98
C ARG A 98 -3.14 -7.73 -9.30
N ALA A 99 -3.18 -6.51 -8.74
CA ALA A 99 -2.10 -5.55 -8.92
C ALA A 99 -0.76 -6.09 -8.41
N MET A 100 -0.77 -6.75 -7.24
CA MET A 100 0.41 -7.38 -6.65
C MET A 100 0.91 -8.58 -7.45
N SER A 101 0.02 -9.30 -8.13
CA SER A 101 0.36 -10.44 -8.99
C SER A 101 1.08 -10.03 -10.29
N THR A 102 1.12 -8.74 -10.63
CA THR A 102 1.81 -8.29 -11.85
C THR A 102 3.34 -8.35 -11.69
N PRO A 103 4.09 -8.68 -12.77
CA PRO A 103 5.55 -8.72 -12.73
C PRO A 103 6.22 -7.41 -12.27
N GLN A 104 5.59 -6.27 -12.54
CA GLN A 104 6.10 -4.94 -12.22
C GLN A 104 6.12 -4.67 -10.70
N TYR A 105 5.16 -5.23 -9.95
CA TYR A 105 5.08 -5.05 -8.50
C TYR A 105 6.20 -5.79 -7.76
N GLN A 106 6.67 -6.93 -8.31
CA GLN A 106 7.72 -7.78 -7.72
C GLN A 106 7.32 -8.38 -6.35
N LEU A 107 6.16 -9.03 -6.31
CA LEU A 107 5.56 -9.63 -5.11
C LEU A 107 6.56 -10.41 -4.26
N HIS A 108 7.29 -11.36 -4.85
CA HIS A 108 8.28 -12.17 -4.13
C HIS A 108 9.34 -11.31 -3.42
N GLY A 109 9.89 -10.33 -4.14
CA GLY A 109 10.92 -9.43 -3.61
C GLY A 109 10.38 -8.58 -2.47
N THR A 110 9.15 -8.07 -2.60
CA THR A 110 8.52 -7.23 -1.56
C THR A 110 8.32 -7.99 -0.25
N VAL A 111 7.92 -9.26 -0.32
CA VAL A 111 7.65 -10.11 0.85
C VAL A 111 8.94 -10.57 1.52
N THR A 112 9.96 -10.92 0.73
CA THR A 112 11.23 -11.50 1.23
C THR A 112 12.31 -10.47 1.53
N SER A 113 12.02 -9.18 1.35
CA SER A 113 12.97 -8.10 1.58
C SER A 113 13.31 -7.92 3.06
N THR A 114 14.58 -7.61 3.34
CA THR A 114 15.01 -7.17 4.67
C THR A 114 14.61 -5.72 5.00
N GLY A 115 14.20 -4.94 3.99
CA GLY A 115 13.82 -3.52 4.12
C GLY A 115 12.42 -3.27 4.67
N GLY A 116 11.59 -4.31 4.87
CA GLY A 116 10.33 -4.16 5.57
C GLY A 116 9.17 -3.53 4.79
N ALA A 117 9.10 -3.76 3.47
CA ALA A 117 8.06 -3.20 2.61
C ALA A 117 6.63 -3.52 3.12
N ALA A 118 5.77 -2.52 3.19
CA ALA A 118 4.32 -2.70 3.37
C ALA A 118 3.60 -2.49 2.03
N PRO A 119 2.58 -3.30 1.71
CA PRO A 119 1.67 -2.98 0.61
C PRO A 119 0.81 -1.79 1.03
N LEU A 120 1.03 -0.63 0.41
CA LEU A 120 0.19 0.55 0.52
C LEU A 120 -0.84 0.52 -0.61
N ILE A 121 -2.11 0.38 -0.23
CA ILE A 121 -3.25 0.22 -1.12
C ILE A 121 -3.99 1.56 -1.18
N VAL A 122 -3.92 2.22 -2.33
CA VAL A 122 -4.61 3.48 -2.62
C VAL A 122 -5.85 3.18 -3.44
N VAL A 123 -7.00 3.66 -3.00
CA VAL A 123 -8.28 3.47 -3.68
C VAL A 123 -8.79 4.79 -4.25
N ASN A 124 -9.25 4.73 -5.50
CA ASN A 124 -9.84 5.84 -6.24
C ASN A 124 -11.24 5.48 -6.73
N GLY A 125 -12.02 6.51 -7.08
CA GLY A 125 -13.32 6.40 -7.71
C GLY A 125 -14.48 6.07 -6.76
N PRO A 126 -15.70 5.88 -7.30
CA PRO A 126 -16.95 5.80 -6.54
C PRO A 126 -17.02 4.68 -5.51
N VAL A 127 -16.21 3.62 -5.66
CA VAL A 127 -16.13 2.54 -4.65
C VAL A 127 -15.75 3.08 -3.27
N ARG A 128 -14.93 4.14 -3.19
CA ARG A 128 -14.48 4.70 -1.92
C ARG A 128 -15.65 5.17 -1.05
N ASP A 129 -16.64 5.84 -1.65
CA ASP A 129 -17.79 6.38 -0.92
C ASP A 129 -18.82 5.28 -0.66
N ARG A 130 -19.02 4.35 -1.61
CA ARG A 130 -19.95 3.22 -1.45
C ARG A 130 -19.60 2.31 -0.28
N ILE A 131 -18.30 2.03 -0.08
CA ILE A 131 -17.86 1.15 1.02
C ILE A 131 -17.40 1.93 2.26
N GLY A 132 -17.45 3.26 2.22
CA GLY A 132 -17.11 4.13 3.35
C GLY A 132 -15.61 4.19 3.68
N LEU A 133 -14.73 4.11 2.68
CA LEU A 133 -13.29 4.31 2.85
C LEU A 133 -12.99 5.74 3.30
N ASN A 134 -12.10 5.88 4.28
CA ASN A 134 -11.62 7.18 4.72
C ASN A 134 -10.52 7.71 3.78
N TYR A 135 -10.70 8.95 3.34
CA TYR A 135 -9.72 9.78 2.63
C TYR A 135 -9.40 11.10 3.38
N GLN A 136 -10.01 11.33 4.55
CA GLN A 136 -9.93 12.57 5.33
C GLN A 136 -9.03 12.42 6.57
N GLY A 137 -9.34 13.18 7.63
CA GLY A 137 -8.57 13.23 8.88
C GLY A 137 -8.26 11.84 9.46
N ASN A 138 -7.11 11.74 10.15
CA ASN A 138 -6.57 10.49 10.65
C ASN A 138 -6.39 9.41 9.56
N LEU A 139 -6.06 9.82 8.33
CA LEU A 139 -6.02 8.97 7.13
C LEU A 139 -5.30 7.63 7.30
N PHE A 140 -4.10 7.67 7.87
CA PHE A 140 -3.25 6.49 8.09
C PHE A 140 -3.46 5.85 9.48
N GLY A 141 -4.39 6.40 10.26
CA GLY A 141 -4.66 5.98 11.63
C GLY A 141 -5.87 5.03 11.73
N PRO A 142 -6.18 4.59 12.96
CA PRO A 142 -7.28 3.67 13.21
C PRO A 142 -8.66 4.35 13.11
N GLY A 143 -9.73 3.56 13.09
CA GLY A 143 -11.11 4.04 13.28
C GLY A 143 -12.02 3.88 12.06
N CYS A 144 -11.45 3.63 10.87
CA CYS A 144 -12.23 3.30 9.68
C CYS A 144 -12.12 1.81 9.36
N ARG A 145 -13.25 1.08 9.41
CA ARG A 145 -13.30 -0.38 9.19
C ARG A 145 -12.79 -0.80 7.81
N PRO A 146 -13.24 -0.24 6.67
CA PRO A 146 -12.75 -0.67 5.35
C PRO A 146 -11.24 -0.44 5.18
N ASN A 147 -10.69 0.71 5.60
CA ASN A 147 -9.24 0.96 5.56
C ASN A 147 -8.47 -0.11 6.35
N ALA A 148 -8.92 -0.42 7.57
CA ALA A 148 -8.25 -1.43 8.40
C ALA A 148 -8.40 -2.85 7.85
N ALA A 149 -9.63 -3.24 7.50
CA ALA A 149 -9.96 -4.60 7.11
C ALA A 149 -9.36 -4.97 5.74
N ILE A 150 -9.39 -4.09 4.74
CA ILE A 150 -8.84 -4.37 3.41
C ILE A 150 -7.32 -4.54 3.48
N GLY A 151 -6.62 -3.61 4.15
CA GLY A 151 -5.17 -3.72 4.34
C GLY A 151 -4.79 -5.00 5.12
N ARG A 152 -5.57 -5.33 6.16
CA ARG A 152 -5.36 -6.54 6.96
C ARG A 152 -5.67 -7.83 6.19
N ALA A 153 -6.70 -7.83 5.34
CA ALA A 153 -7.04 -8.98 4.50
C ALA A 153 -5.87 -9.32 3.56
N VAL A 154 -5.30 -8.32 2.89
CA VAL A 154 -4.10 -8.52 2.05
C VAL A 154 -2.94 -9.05 2.88
N ARG A 155 -2.71 -8.54 4.09
CA ARG A 155 -1.66 -9.07 4.97
C ARG A 155 -1.88 -10.53 5.34
N LEU A 156 -3.11 -10.91 5.70
CA LEU A 156 -3.45 -12.30 6.03
C LEU A 156 -3.32 -13.22 4.82
N VAL A 157 -3.66 -12.75 3.60
CA VAL A 157 -3.40 -13.51 2.37
C VAL A 157 -1.89 -13.76 2.19
N LEU A 158 -1.05 -12.73 2.35
CA LEU A 158 0.40 -12.90 2.27
C LEU A 158 0.92 -13.89 3.32
N LEU A 159 0.40 -13.80 4.54
CA LEU A 159 0.80 -14.66 5.66
C LEU A 159 0.39 -16.13 5.39
N ASN A 160 -0.89 -16.36 5.12
CA ASN A 160 -1.48 -17.70 5.05
C ASN A 160 -1.26 -18.40 3.71
N CYS A 161 -1.30 -17.66 2.59
CA CYS A 161 -1.19 -18.25 1.25
C CYS A 161 0.24 -18.26 0.73
N LEU A 162 1.06 -17.30 1.15
CA LEU A 162 2.43 -17.15 0.67
C LEU A 162 3.50 -17.44 1.72
N GLU A 163 3.11 -17.81 2.94
CA GLU A 163 4.00 -18.07 4.07
C GLU A 163 4.87 -16.86 4.45
N ALA A 164 4.34 -15.65 4.30
CA ALA A 164 4.98 -14.40 4.72
C ALA A 164 5.05 -14.24 6.26
N VAL A 165 5.39 -15.31 6.95
CA VAL A 165 5.56 -15.41 8.40
C VAL A 165 6.88 -14.74 8.79
N PRO A 166 6.90 -13.88 9.84
CA PRO A 166 8.12 -13.27 10.35
C PRO A 166 9.24 -14.30 10.59
N SER A 167 10.45 -13.99 10.14
CA SER A 167 11.64 -14.85 10.22
C SER A 167 11.62 -16.13 9.37
N VAL A 168 10.54 -16.42 8.66
CA VAL A 168 10.44 -17.55 7.71
C VAL A 168 10.65 -17.05 6.28
N LEU A 169 9.64 -16.41 5.68
CA LEU A 169 9.81 -15.70 4.40
C LEU A 169 9.75 -14.19 4.55
N ASP A 170 9.08 -13.66 5.57
CA ASP A 170 9.21 -12.24 5.89
C ASP A 170 10.55 -12.00 6.60
N ARG A 171 11.51 -11.43 5.88
CA ARG A 171 12.88 -11.20 6.34
C ARG A 171 13.14 -9.77 6.80
N SER A 172 12.08 -8.99 7.03
CA SER A 172 12.19 -7.61 7.49
C SER A 172 13.10 -7.50 8.71
N THR A 173 14.00 -6.51 8.71
CA THR A 173 14.89 -6.28 9.85
C THR A 173 14.13 -5.67 11.03
N GLN A 174 13.38 -4.59 10.79
CA GLN A 174 12.48 -3.98 11.79
C GLN A 174 10.99 -4.23 11.47
N GLY A 175 10.64 -4.29 10.18
CA GLY A 175 9.25 -4.31 9.72
C GLY A 175 8.66 -2.90 9.54
N ASN A 176 7.38 -2.84 9.16
CA ASN A 176 6.63 -1.61 8.92
C ASN A 176 5.22 -1.76 9.49
N PHE A 177 4.77 -0.77 10.28
CA PHE A 177 3.43 -0.77 10.88
C PHE A 177 2.30 -0.81 9.84
N GLY A 178 2.54 -0.27 8.64
CA GLY A 178 1.61 -0.34 7.51
C GLY A 178 1.31 -1.76 7.04
N LYS A 179 2.11 -2.77 7.44
CA LYS A 179 1.83 -4.17 7.13
C LYS A 179 0.53 -4.68 7.74
N TYR A 180 0.00 -4.05 8.78
CA TYR A 180 -1.28 -4.45 9.37
C TYR A 180 -2.49 -3.94 8.59
N SER A 181 -2.41 -2.74 7.99
CA SER A 181 -3.61 -2.03 7.56
C SER A 181 -3.37 -0.95 6.51
N GLY A 182 -2.33 -1.07 5.68
CA GLY A 182 -1.93 -0.06 4.70
C GLY A 182 -2.93 0.13 3.55
N CYS A 183 -4.14 0.62 3.83
CA CYS A 183 -5.17 0.93 2.84
C CYS A 183 -5.85 2.26 3.15
N PHE A 184 -6.00 3.11 2.13
CA PHE A 184 -6.68 4.39 2.21
C PHE A 184 -7.17 4.84 0.84
N ALA A 185 -8.09 5.82 0.83
CA ALA A 185 -8.58 6.42 -0.41
C ALA A 185 -7.94 7.79 -0.67
N GLU A 186 -7.87 8.20 -1.93
CA GLU A 186 -7.56 9.59 -2.30
C GLU A 186 -8.77 10.50 -2.02
N TYR A 187 -8.49 11.70 -1.51
CA TYR A 187 -9.48 12.78 -1.42
C TYR A 187 -9.53 13.57 -2.73
N GLU A 188 -10.19 13.00 -3.73
CA GLU A 188 -10.17 13.53 -5.11
C GLU A 188 -10.75 14.95 -5.20
N GLU A 189 -11.76 15.28 -4.39
CA GLU A 189 -12.41 16.60 -4.40
C GLU A 189 -11.53 17.70 -3.82
N ALA A 190 -10.57 17.35 -2.96
CA ALA A 190 -9.59 18.27 -2.41
C ALA A 190 -8.34 18.38 -3.32
N SER A 191 -8.25 17.58 -4.38
CA SER A 191 -7.11 17.59 -5.29
C SER A 191 -7.14 18.82 -6.20
N PRO A 192 -6.00 19.49 -6.42
CA PRO A 192 -5.88 20.54 -7.43
C PRO A 192 -5.83 19.98 -8.87
N TRP A 193 -5.82 18.65 -9.03
CA TRP A 193 -5.66 17.94 -10.30
C TRP A 193 -6.77 16.90 -10.48
N GLU A 194 -6.81 16.28 -11.66
CA GLU A 194 -7.58 15.06 -11.89
C GLU A 194 -7.22 13.96 -10.87
N PRO A 195 -8.13 13.01 -10.56
CA PRO A 195 -7.84 11.89 -9.69
C PRO A 195 -6.56 11.16 -10.06
N PHE A 196 -5.86 10.59 -9.08
CA PHE A 196 -4.64 9.84 -9.31
C PHE A 196 -4.87 8.70 -10.31
N SER A 197 -6.01 8.03 -10.27
CA SER A 197 -6.39 7.02 -11.28
C SER A 197 -6.37 7.54 -12.71
N VAL A 198 -6.78 8.80 -12.95
CA VAL A 198 -6.76 9.42 -14.28
C VAL A 198 -5.33 9.70 -14.74
N ALA A 199 -4.45 10.18 -13.85
CA ALA A 199 -3.01 10.29 -14.15
C ALA A 199 -2.33 8.94 -14.39
N ARG A 200 -2.94 7.84 -13.92
CA ARG A 200 -2.51 6.46 -14.18
C ARG A 200 -3.13 5.87 -15.46
N GLY A 201 -3.89 6.68 -16.22
CA GLY A 201 -4.43 6.31 -17.54
C GLY A 201 -5.82 5.70 -17.52
N PHE A 202 -6.56 5.81 -16.41
CA PHE A 202 -7.95 5.33 -16.32
C PHE A 202 -8.95 6.44 -16.62
N GLU A 203 -10.14 6.06 -17.07
CA GLU A 203 -11.23 7.02 -17.32
C GLU A 203 -11.74 7.64 -16.01
N PRO A 204 -12.09 8.94 -15.99
CA PRO A 204 -12.69 9.58 -14.84
C PRO A 204 -13.92 8.82 -14.31
N GLY A 205 -14.00 8.66 -12.99
CA GLY A 205 -15.09 7.90 -12.34
C GLY A 205 -14.90 6.38 -12.32
N THR A 206 -13.79 5.85 -12.87
CA THR A 206 -13.44 4.43 -12.75
C THR A 206 -12.92 4.16 -11.33
N SER A 207 -13.51 3.18 -10.64
CA SER A 207 -12.95 2.66 -9.39
C SER A 207 -11.64 1.92 -9.65
N THR A 208 -10.56 2.29 -8.97
CA THR A 208 -9.25 1.63 -9.15
C THR A 208 -8.55 1.39 -7.82
N VAL A 209 -7.65 0.40 -7.82
CA VAL A 209 -6.69 0.17 -6.74
C VAL A 209 -5.29 0.37 -7.29
N THR A 210 -4.48 1.18 -6.62
CA THR A 210 -3.02 1.20 -6.79
C THR A 210 -2.36 0.54 -5.59
N VAL A 211 -1.46 -0.42 -5.83
CA VAL A 211 -0.61 -0.98 -4.77
C VAL A 211 0.82 -0.52 -4.95
N PHE A 212 1.38 0.08 -3.90
CA PHE A 212 2.75 0.55 -3.82
C PHE A 212 3.46 -0.13 -2.65
N ALA A 213 4.60 -0.77 -2.91
CA ALA A 213 5.41 -1.34 -1.85
C ALA A 213 6.26 -0.24 -1.21
N GLY A 214 5.85 0.23 -0.03
CA GLY A 214 6.46 1.38 0.65
C GLY A 214 7.21 1.01 1.93
N GLU A 215 8.23 1.80 2.26
CA GLU A 215 8.76 1.84 3.63
C GLU A 215 7.82 2.67 4.53
N SER A 216 8.25 2.88 5.78
CA SER A 216 7.53 3.76 6.71
C SER A 216 7.46 5.20 6.15
N GLY A 217 6.28 5.81 6.26
CA GLY A 217 6.08 7.20 5.85
C GLY A 217 6.79 8.19 6.78
N HIS A 218 7.24 9.31 6.19
CA HIS A 218 7.76 10.47 6.90
C HIS A 218 6.72 11.58 6.91
N ASN A 219 6.40 12.12 8.09
CA ASN A 219 5.54 13.29 8.22
C ASN A 219 6.28 14.55 7.79
N LEU A 220 5.64 15.35 6.94
CA LEU A 220 6.19 16.57 6.36
C LEU A 220 5.48 17.78 6.96
N LEU A 221 6.13 18.44 7.91
CA LEU A 221 5.59 19.60 8.62
C LEU A 221 5.93 20.90 7.89
N SER A 222 4.92 21.66 7.47
CA SER A 222 5.09 23.00 6.86
C SER A 222 3.94 23.95 7.18
N HIS A 223 4.06 24.72 8.27
CA HIS A 223 3.06 25.76 8.61
C HIS A 223 3.33 27.13 7.99
N GLY A 224 4.59 27.41 7.61
CA GLY A 224 5.01 28.75 7.19
C GLY A 224 4.94 29.01 5.68
N SER A 225 4.84 27.95 4.88
CA SER A 225 4.90 28.04 3.43
C SER A 225 3.61 28.64 2.86
N ARG A 226 3.75 29.65 2.00
CA ARG A 226 2.63 30.22 1.22
C ARG A 226 2.91 30.23 -0.28
N ARG A 227 4.03 29.65 -0.67
CA ARG A 227 4.51 29.57 -2.05
C ARG A 227 4.81 28.11 -2.39
N PRO A 228 4.38 27.63 -3.56
CA PRO A 228 4.68 26.29 -4.02
C PRO A 228 6.16 25.92 -3.90
N GLU A 229 7.08 26.81 -4.30
CA GLU A 229 8.51 26.49 -4.29
C GLU A 229 9.05 26.26 -2.87
N GLN A 230 8.54 27.01 -1.87
CA GLN A 230 8.96 26.85 -0.47
C GLN A 230 8.47 25.52 0.10
N LEU A 231 7.20 25.18 -0.15
CA LEU A 231 6.61 23.92 0.28
C LEU A 231 7.35 22.75 -0.39
N LEU A 232 7.46 22.77 -1.72
CA LEU A 232 8.03 21.67 -2.48
C LEU A 232 9.52 21.48 -2.21
N LEU A 233 10.28 22.54 -1.91
CA LEU A 233 11.68 22.41 -1.52
C LEU A 233 11.83 21.66 -0.18
N LEU A 234 10.94 21.89 0.77
CA LEU A 234 10.91 21.15 2.03
C LEU A 234 10.59 19.66 1.79
N ILE A 235 9.61 19.38 0.93
CA ILE A 235 9.25 18.00 0.57
C ILE A 235 10.44 17.31 -0.13
N ALA A 236 11.09 17.99 -1.09
CA ALA A 236 12.24 17.49 -1.81
C ALA A 236 13.46 17.22 -0.90
N ASP A 237 13.68 18.05 0.13
CA ASP A 237 14.74 17.80 1.10
C ASP A 237 14.50 16.53 1.92
N ALA A 238 13.26 16.33 2.40
CA ALA A 238 12.89 15.09 3.09
C ALA A 238 13.01 13.86 2.17
N MET A 239 12.60 13.99 0.90
CA MET A 239 12.78 12.95 -0.11
C MET A 239 14.27 12.64 -0.33
N SER A 240 15.17 13.62 -0.28
CA SER A 240 16.60 13.41 -0.54
C SER A 240 17.40 12.89 0.67
N ALA A 241 16.73 12.44 1.74
CA ALA A 241 17.39 11.82 2.89
C ALA A 241 18.21 10.58 2.49
N LEU A 242 19.51 10.58 2.80
CA LEU A 242 20.48 9.53 2.43
C LEU A 242 20.08 8.11 2.90
N GLY A 243 19.34 8.02 4.02
CA GLY A 243 18.88 6.75 4.59
C GLY A 243 18.04 5.94 3.62
N SER A 244 17.15 6.60 2.87
CA SER A 244 16.21 5.96 1.93
C SER A 244 16.39 6.41 0.47
N LEU A 245 17.39 7.25 0.17
CA LEU A 245 17.65 7.72 -1.21
C LEU A 245 17.93 6.52 -2.12
N SER A 246 17.13 6.39 -3.18
CA SER A 246 17.22 5.32 -4.18
C SER A 246 16.60 5.77 -5.51
N ALA A 247 16.86 4.99 -6.56
CA ALA A 247 16.19 5.14 -7.86
C ALA A 247 14.75 4.58 -7.88
N GLY A 248 14.22 4.14 -6.73
CA GLY A 248 12.86 3.63 -6.61
C GLY A 248 11.80 4.73 -6.65
N GLU A 249 10.57 4.34 -6.93
CA GLU A 249 9.42 5.24 -6.92
C GLU A 249 9.13 5.84 -5.53
N SER A 250 8.34 6.89 -5.51
CA SER A 250 7.95 7.67 -4.34
C SER A 250 6.45 7.87 -4.31
N LEU A 251 5.86 7.86 -3.12
CA LEU A 251 4.47 8.26 -2.92
C LEU A 251 4.43 9.48 -2.01
N VAL A 252 3.86 10.58 -2.49
CA VAL A 252 3.63 11.80 -1.72
C VAL A 252 2.13 12.02 -1.59
N VAL A 253 1.67 12.06 -0.34
CA VAL A 253 0.28 12.33 0.02
C VAL A 253 0.21 13.74 0.59
N LEU A 254 -0.35 14.67 -0.17
CA LEU A 254 -0.53 16.05 0.26
C LEU A 254 -1.81 16.17 1.10
N ALA A 255 -1.74 16.84 2.25
CA ALA A 255 -2.98 17.30 2.88
C ALA A 255 -3.64 18.40 2.03
N PRO A 256 -4.98 18.53 2.09
CA PRO A 256 -5.70 19.59 1.39
C PRO A 256 -5.11 20.99 1.59
N GLU A 257 -4.66 21.36 2.79
CA GLU A 257 -4.03 22.67 3.04
C GLU A 257 -2.79 22.93 2.17
N HIS A 258 -1.93 21.92 1.99
CA HIS A 258 -0.75 22.02 1.13
C HIS A 258 -1.11 21.97 -0.35
N ALA A 259 -2.12 21.16 -0.72
CA ALA A 259 -2.67 21.11 -2.06
C ALA A 259 -3.27 22.46 -2.49
N GLU A 260 -3.87 23.20 -1.55
CA GLU A 260 -4.44 24.53 -1.81
C GLU A 260 -3.39 25.54 -2.27
N ILE A 261 -2.20 25.54 -1.65
CA ILE A 261 -1.09 26.42 -2.05
C ILE A 261 -0.73 26.20 -3.52
N LEU A 262 -0.78 24.95 -3.99
CA LEU A 262 -0.51 24.59 -5.38
C LEU A 262 -1.68 25.00 -6.29
N ARG A 263 -2.93 24.84 -5.82
CA ARG A 263 -4.16 25.23 -6.53
C ARG A 263 -4.20 26.73 -6.81
N GLU A 264 -3.99 27.55 -5.78
CA GLU A 264 -4.02 29.03 -5.87
C GLU A 264 -3.03 29.56 -6.91
N GLN A 265 -1.89 28.89 -7.04
CA GLN A 265 -0.82 29.26 -7.97
C GLN A 265 -0.84 28.44 -9.27
N ARG A 266 -1.89 27.63 -9.49
CA ARG A 266 -2.12 26.83 -10.70
C ARG A 266 -0.95 25.93 -11.08
N TRP A 267 -0.30 25.31 -10.10
CA TRP A 267 0.73 24.32 -10.36
C TRP A 267 0.10 23.03 -10.86
N SER A 268 0.52 22.56 -12.05
CA SER A 268 0.12 21.25 -12.57
C SER A 268 0.84 20.12 -11.85
N ARG A 269 0.25 18.92 -11.86
CA ARG A 269 0.86 17.70 -11.30
C ARG A 269 2.26 17.47 -11.88
N ALA A 270 2.40 17.57 -13.21
CA ALA A 270 3.68 17.44 -13.91
C ALA A 270 4.74 18.44 -13.41
N LYS A 271 4.37 19.71 -13.23
CA LYS A 271 5.31 20.73 -12.73
C LYS A 271 5.76 20.45 -11.30
N VAL A 272 4.88 19.91 -10.46
CA VAL A 272 5.25 19.49 -9.10
C VAL A 272 6.21 18.31 -9.14
N GLN A 273 5.93 17.30 -9.97
CA GLN A 273 6.80 16.14 -10.15
C GLN A 273 8.19 16.55 -10.66
N GLU A 274 8.25 17.42 -11.68
CA GLU A 274 9.51 17.98 -12.21
C GLU A 274 10.29 18.71 -11.11
N PHE A 275 9.64 19.61 -10.38
CA PHE A 275 10.29 20.35 -9.31
C PHE A 275 10.82 19.41 -8.23
N LEU A 276 10.02 18.45 -7.77
CA LEU A 276 10.45 17.49 -6.76
C LEU A 276 11.60 16.64 -7.26
N TYR A 277 11.57 16.13 -8.49
CA TYR A 277 12.66 15.35 -9.06
C TYR A 277 13.95 16.16 -9.17
N ASP A 278 13.88 17.41 -9.65
CA ASP A 278 15.04 18.29 -9.81
C ASP A 278 15.72 18.63 -8.48
N HIS A 279 14.97 18.66 -7.37
CA HIS A 279 15.46 19.07 -6.06
C HIS A 279 15.67 17.91 -5.09
N ALA A 280 15.00 16.78 -5.25
CA ALA A 280 15.12 15.59 -4.42
C ALA A 280 16.36 14.78 -4.84
N ARG A 281 17.54 15.38 -4.65
CA ARG A 281 18.82 14.82 -5.06
C ARG A 281 19.93 15.07 -4.05
N ARG A 282 20.99 14.28 -4.14
CA ARG A 282 22.26 14.49 -3.43
C ARG A 282 23.42 14.37 -4.42
N ASP A 283 24.47 15.13 -4.20
CA ASP A 283 25.69 15.00 -4.99
C ASP A 283 26.34 13.63 -4.71
N LEU A 284 26.97 13.06 -5.73
CA LEU A 284 27.58 11.74 -5.67
C LEU A 284 28.66 11.69 -4.58
N ALA A 285 29.42 12.78 -4.38
CA ALA A 285 30.42 12.85 -3.33
C ALA A 285 29.80 12.66 -1.93
N THR A 286 28.68 13.30 -1.64
CA THR A 286 27.93 13.12 -0.39
C THR A 286 27.39 11.70 -0.23
N VAL A 287 26.87 11.09 -1.30
CA VAL A 287 26.37 9.71 -1.26
C VAL A 287 27.51 8.70 -1.00
N LYS A 288 28.66 8.88 -1.66
CA LYS A 288 29.88 8.07 -1.43
C LYS A 288 30.43 8.26 -0.03
N ARG A 289 30.51 9.52 0.46
CA ARG A 289 30.96 9.86 1.81
C ARG A 289 30.10 9.21 2.90
N ALA A 290 28.80 9.06 2.62
CA ALA A 290 27.86 8.38 3.51
C ALA A 290 27.94 6.84 3.42
N GLY A 291 28.75 6.29 2.52
CA GLY A 291 28.91 4.84 2.34
C GLY A 291 27.69 4.15 1.73
N LYS A 292 26.82 4.89 1.02
CA LYS A 292 25.58 4.34 0.46
C LYS A 292 25.81 3.51 -0.82
N LEU A 293 26.90 3.76 -1.54
CA LEU A 293 27.30 3.02 -2.73
C LEU A 293 28.37 2.00 -2.37
N GLU A 294 27.99 0.72 -2.41
CA GLU A 294 28.88 -0.38 -2.05
C GLU A 294 30.14 -0.39 -2.94
N GLY A 295 31.30 -0.36 -2.31
CA GLY A 295 32.60 -0.41 -2.98
C GLY A 295 32.99 0.87 -3.73
N GLN A 296 32.20 1.95 -3.65
CA GLN A 296 32.49 3.23 -4.31
C GLN A 296 32.71 4.33 -3.28
N TYR A 297 33.85 4.31 -2.59
CA TYR A 297 34.14 5.27 -1.51
C TYR A 297 35.12 6.38 -1.90
N ASP A 298 35.89 6.19 -2.97
CA ASP A 298 36.81 7.21 -3.47
C ASP A 298 36.03 8.35 -4.13
N ILE A 299 36.31 9.57 -3.67
CA ILE A 299 35.64 10.79 -4.10
C ILE A 299 36.56 11.56 -5.06
N GLY A 300 36.11 11.73 -6.29
CA GLY A 300 36.75 12.57 -7.30
C GLY A 300 36.10 13.97 -7.38
N PRO A 301 36.78 14.96 -7.98
CA PRO A 301 36.23 16.32 -8.15
C PRO A 301 34.88 16.36 -8.87
N GLU A 302 34.68 15.49 -9.86
CA GLU A 302 33.45 15.41 -10.66
C GLU A 302 32.23 14.92 -9.84
N ASP A 303 32.48 14.22 -8.72
CA ASP A 303 31.41 13.67 -7.87
C ASP A 303 30.64 14.78 -7.13
N GLU A 304 31.25 15.96 -6.92
CA GLU A 304 30.60 17.12 -6.32
C GLU A 304 29.59 17.80 -7.28
N HIS A 305 29.66 17.45 -8.57
CA HIS A 305 28.82 18.02 -9.62
C HIS A 305 27.92 16.97 -10.30
N THR A 306 28.05 15.71 -9.90
CA THR A 306 27.22 14.60 -10.36
C THR A 306 26.07 14.38 -9.38
N TRP A 307 24.83 14.36 -9.86
CA TRP A 307 23.64 14.28 -9.03
C TRP A 307 22.99 12.91 -9.07
N LEU A 308 22.66 12.37 -7.89
CA LEU A 308 21.79 11.21 -7.75
C LEU A 308 20.42 11.67 -7.27
N HIS A 309 19.39 11.34 -8.05
CA HIS A 309 18.01 11.73 -7.82
C HIS A 309 17.24 10.62 -7.10
N ARG A 310 16.15 10.99 -6.44
CA ARG A 310 15.12 10.04 -6.04
C ARG A 310 14.26 9.68 -7.26
N GLY A 311 14.25 8.40 -7.62
CA GLY A 311 13.63 7.93 -8.86
C GLY A 311 14.54 8.11 -10.09
N GLU A 312 14.10 7.58 -11.24
CA GLU A 312 14.76 7.74 -12.53
C GLU A 312 14.18 8.90 -13.34
N GLY A 313 12.98 9.37 -12.99
CA GLY A 313 12.38 10.58 -13.57
C GLY A 313 11.19 11.13 -12.77
N PRO A 314 10.64 12.29 -13.15
CA PRO A 314 9.49 12.91 -12.48
C PRO A 314 8.26 11.98 -12.33
N GLN A 315 8.03 11.10 -13.31
CA GLN A 315 6.93 10.14 -13.31
C GLN A 315 7.01 9.08 -12.20
N ASP A 316 8.17 8.91 -11.57
CA ASP A 316 8.36 7.99 -10.45
C ASP A 316 7.87 8.58 -9.12
N ILE A 317 7.39 9.84 -9.12
CA ILE A 317 6.85 10.53 -7.96
C ILE A 317 5.33 10.54 -8.07
N HIS A 318 4.66 9.62 -7.38
CA HIS A 318 3.20 9.55 -7.31
C HIS A 318 2.67 10.63 -6.36
N LEU A 319 1.77 11.47 -6.86
CA LEU A 319 1.18 12.59 -6.12
C LEU A 319 -0.33 12.43 -6.01
N LEU A 320 -0.82 12.43 -4.78
CA LEU A 320 -2.26 12.40 -4.48
C LEU A 320 -2.57 13.25 -3.24
N VAL A 321 -3.86 13.52 -3.03
CA VAL A 321 -4.35 14.29 -1.87
C VAL A 321 -5.08 13.40 -0.88
N GLY A 322 -4.89 13.64 0.42
CA GLY A 322 -5.63 12.94 1.47
C GLY A 322 -5.26 13.48 2.85
N GLY A 323 -6.17 13.32 3.82
CA GLY A 323 -5.96 13.77 5.19
C GLY A 323 -6.85 14.92 5.62
N SER A 324 -6.47 15.55 6.73
CA SER A 324 -7.20 16.68 7.33
C SER A 324 -7.01 17.97 6.52
N GLU A 325 -8.07 18.78 6.42
CA GLU A 325 -8.03 20.08 5.74
C GLU A 325 -7.15 21.14 6.43
N ALA A 326 -6.73 20.87 7.66
CA ALA A 326 -5.87 21.76 8.43
C ALA A 326 -4.78 20.98 9.18
N GLY A 327 -3.65 21.65 9.39
CA GLY A 327 -2.57 21.21 10.27
C GLY A 327 -1.18 21.35 9.68
N GLY A 328 -1.01 21.77 8.42
CA GLY A 328 0.30 21.98 7.80
C GLY A 328 1.14 20.70 7.71
N HIS A 329 0.52 19.55 7.44
CA HIS A 329 1.20 18.25 7.38
C HIS A 329 0.94 17.54 6.05
N SER A 330 1.97 17.01 5.41
CA SER A 330 1.86 16.00 4.33
C SER A 330 2.59 14.72 4.73
N ALA A 331 2.58 13.71 3.87
CA ALA A 331 3.39 12.51 4.06
C ALA A 331 4.17 12.13 2.79
N PHE A 332 5.35 11.56 2.99
CA PHE A 332 6.16 10.96 1.95
C PHE A 332 6.51 9.52 2.33
N PHE A 333 6.30 8.59 1.40
CA PHE A 333 6.64 7.18 1.54
C PHE A 333 7.67 6.83 0.44
N PRO A 334 8.91 6.45 0.80
CA PRO A 334 9.86 5.93 -0.17
C PRO A 334 9.50 4.49 -0.54
N SER A 335 9.87 4.06 -1.75
CA SER A 335 9.84 2.65 -2.12
C SER A 335 10.86 1.87 -1.29
N TRP A 336 10.55 0.61 -0.98
CA TRP A 336 11.49 -0.33 -0.35
C TRP A 336 12.70 -0.68 -1.22
N SER A 337 12.61 -0.43 -2.53
CA SER A 337 13.61 -0.91 -3.48
C SER A 337 14.81 0.04 -3.55
N ARG A 338 16.01 -0.54 -3.49
CA ARG A 338 17.28 0.19 -3.68
C ARG A 338 17.49 0.64 -5.13
N VAL A 339 16.78 0.04 -6.07
CA VAL A 339 16.79 0.31 -7.51
C VAL A 339 15.35 0.51 -8.00
N ARG A 340 15.14 0.80 -9.28
CA ARG A 340 13.80 0.84 -9.88
C ARG A 340 13.23 -0.56 -10.17
N GLY A 341 13.25 -1.41 -9.14
CA GLY A 341 12.94 -2.84 -9.22
C GLY A 341 11.57 -3.23 -8.66
N SER A 342 10.72 -2.29 -8.29
CA SER A 342 9.34 -2.54 -7.87
C SER A 342 8.56 -1.26 -8.12
N LEU A 343 7.50 -1.37 -8.92
CA LEU A 343 6.68 -0.23 -9.35
C LEU A 343 5.30 -0.30 -8.71
N ALA A 344 4.68 0.87 -8.52
CA ALA A 344 3.28 0.99 -8.21
C ALA A 344 2.45 0.47 -9.38
N VAL A 345 1.44 -0.35 -9.08
CA VAL A 345 0.60 -0.97 -10.10
C VAL A 345 -0.85 -0.59 -9.83
N THR A 346 -1.50 -0.04 -10.85
CA THR A 346 -2.90 0.40 -10.78
C THR A 346 -3.75 -0.54 -11.64
N VAL A 347 -4.83 -1.06 -11.07
CA VAL A 347 -5.81 -1.89 -11.79
C VAL A 347 -7.22 -1.39 -11.51
N ALA A 348 -8.15 -1.64 -12.43
CA ALA A 348 -9.56 -1.38 -12.20
C ALA A 348 -10.12 -2.34 -11.13
N VAL A 349 -11.07 -1.83 -10.34
CA VAL A 349 -11.92 -2.66 -9.49
C VAL A 349 -13.03 -3.22 -10.39
N GLU A 350 -13.13 -4.55 -10.43
CA GLU A 350 -14.22 -5.23 -11.13
C GLU A 350 -15.40 -5.29 -10.18
N GLU A 351 -16.47 -4.59 -10.53
CA GLU A 351 -17.70 -4.56 -9.75
C GLU A 351 -18.67 -5.55 -10.39
N GLY A 352 -19.16 -6.51 -9.61
CA GLY A 352 -20.20 -7.44 -10.07
C GLY A 352 -21.44 -6.66 -10.52
N GLU A 353 -22.19 -7.23 -11.47
CA GLU A 353 -23.47 -6.66 -11.92
C GLU A 353 -24.48 -6.66 -10.75
N GLY A 354 -24.49 -5.60 -9.93
CA GLY A 354 -25.44 -5.46 -8.83
C GLY A 354 -25.01 -4.62 -7.61
N ALA A 355 -23.85 -3.96 -7.62
CA ALA A 355 -23.35 -3.15 -6.50
C ALA A 355 -23.85 -1.70 -6.47
#